data_AF-A0A958I320-F1
#
_entry.id   AF-A0A958I320-F1
#
_cell.length_a   1.000
_cell.length_b   1.000
_cell.length_c   1.000
_cell.angle_alpha   90.00
_cell.angle_beta   90.00
_cell.angle_gamma   90.00
#
_symmetry.space_group_name_H-M   'P 1'
#
loop_
_entity.id
_entity.type
_entity.pdbx_description
1 polymer ?
#
loop_
_entity_poly.entity_id
_entity_poly.type
_entity_poly.pdbx_seq_one_letter_code
_entity_poly.pdbx_strand_id
1 'polypeptide(L)'
;MNLRVKICGITRLADAELAAELGADALGFVFFEKSPRNITFADAAKIIEKLPTHIRKIGVFVNPKYAFAAEAVRIAGLDAIQLHGIYGDANFLKINDLP
;
A
#
# COMPACT_ATOMS: atom_id res chain seq x y z
N MET A 1 -18.23 -5.20 17.67
CA MET A 1 -17.31 -5.16 16.51
C MET A 1 -16.74 -3.76 16.41
N ASN A 2 -15.42 -3.61 16.27
CA ASN A 2 -14.80 -2.31 16.02
C ASN A 2 -14.74 -2.10 14.50
N LEU A 3 -15.25 -0.98 14.00
CA LEU A 3 -15.14 -0.60 12.60
C LEU A 3 -13.67 -0.35 12.27
N ARG A 4 -13.17 -0.92 11.17
CA ARG A 4 -11.82 -0.61 10.67
C ARG A 4 -11.87 0.37 9.51
N VAL A 5 -10.99 1.36 9.51
CA VAL A 5 -10.93 2.43 8.53
C VAL A 5 -9.57 2.44 7.82
N LYS A 6 -9.59 2.46 6.49
CA LYS A 6 -8.40 2.63 5.65
C LYS A 6 -8.49 3.95 4.88
N ILE A 7 -7.45 4.78 4.97
CA ILE A 7 -7.30 5.99 4.14
C ILE A 7 -6.36 5.68 2.98
N CYS A 8 -6.79 5.93 1.74
CA CYS A 8 -6.10 5.42 0.55
C CYS A 8 -5.59 6.55 -0.35
N GLY A 9 -4.44 6.33 -0.98
CA GLY A 9 -3.80 7.30 -1.88
C GLY A 9 -2.96 8.33 -1.15
N ILE A 10 -2.28 7.92 -0.08
CA ILE A 10 -1.35 8.75 0.67
C ILE A 10 -0.12 9.04 -0.21
N THR A 11 0.19 10.32 -0.36
CA THR A 11 1.38 10.79 -1.10
C THR A 11 2.24 11.76 -0.29
N ARG A 12 1.77 12.21 0.89
CA ARG A 12 2.44 13.18 1.75
C ARG A 12 2.50 12.64 3.17
N LEU A 13 3.63 12.91 3.84
CA LEU A 13 3.82 12.51 5.23
C LEU A 13 2.77 13.11 6.17
N ALA A 14 2.48 14.42 6.03
CA ALA A 14 1.53 15.10 6.89
C ALA A 14 0.11 14.49 6.85
N ASP A 15 -0.33 14.00 5.69
CA ASP A 15 -1.62 13.31 5.57
C ASP A 15 -1.59 11.95 6.24
N ALA A 16 -0.45 11.26 6.16
CA ALA A 16 -0.25 9.94 6.74
C ALA A 16 -0.26 10.03 8.27
N GLU A 17 0.47 11.00 8.83
CA GLU A 17 0.53 11.29 10.27
C GLU A 17 -0.85 11.68 10.79
N LEU A 18 -1.52 12.65 10.13
CA LEU A 18 -2.85 13.08 10.55
C LEU A 18 -3.88 11.93 10.50
N ALA A 19 -3.84 11.09 9.45
CA ALA A 19 -4.73 9.94 9.37
C ALA A 19 -4.47 8.92 10.50
N ALA A 20 -3.20 8.68 10.84
CA ALA A 20 -2.84 7.81 11.96
C ALA A 20 -3.30 8.39 13.30
N GLU A 21 -3.09 9.69 13.54
CA GLU A 21 -3.53 10.40 14.75
C GLU A 21 -5.06 10.37 14.93
N LEU A 22 -5.81 10.46 13.83
CA LEU A 22 -7.27 10.38 13.82
C LEU A 22 -7.81 8.94 13.93
N GLY A 23 -6.94 7.94 14.06
CA GLY A 23 -7.33 6.56 14.35
C GLY A 23 -7.59 5.69 13.11
N ALA A 24 -6.98 5.99 11.96
CA ALA A 24 -7.00 5.05 10.84
C ALA A 24 -6.31 3.73 11.21
N ASP A 25 -6.85 2.59 10.79
CA ASP A 25 -6.22 1.28 10.99
C ASP A 25 -5.18 0.96 9.90
N ALA A 26 -5.33 1.58 8.73
CA ALA A 26 -4.49 1.30 7.58
C ALA A 26 -4.35 2.50 6.63
N LEU A 27 -3.21 2.57 5.96
CA LEU A 27 -2.90 3.55 4.93
C LEU A 27 -2.58 2.87 3.60
N GLY A 28 -3.10 3.43 2.51
CA GLY A 28 -2.92 2.93 1.15
C GLY A 28 -1.97 3.77 0.31
N PHE A 29 -0.96 3.15 -0.27
CA PHE A 29 0.02 3.76 -1.19
C PHE A 29 -0.22 3.23 -2.60
N VAL A 30 -0.43 4.11 -3.58
CA VAL A 30 -0.82 3.68 -4.95
C VAL A 30 0.41 3.61 -5.83
N PHE A 31 0.68 2.42 -6.38
CA PHE A 31 1.79 2.14 -7.29
C PHE A 31 1.25 1.88 -8.70
N PHE A 32 0.72 2.93 -9.32
CA PHE A 32 0.15 2.88 -10.66
C PHE A 32 0.29 4.23 -11.34
N GLU A 33 1.16 4.33 -12.34
CA GLU A 33 1.58 5.59 -12.97
C GLU A 33 0.42 6.46 -13.48
N LYS A 34 -0.69 5.87 -13.94
CA LYS A 34 -1.86 6.62 -14.42
C LYS A 34 -2.72 7.22 -13.30
N SER A 35 -2.47 6.87 -12.04
CA SER A 35 -3.17 7.44 -10.90
C SER A 35 -2.58 8.82 -10.55
N PRO A 36 -3.40 9.86 -10.32
CA PRO A 36 -2.88 11.13 -9.78
C PRO A 36 -2.32 11.00 -8.36
N ARG A 37 -2.55 9.86 -7.71
CA ARG A 37 -2.07 9.51 -6.37
C ARG A 37 -0.88 8.54 -6.42
N ASN A 38 -0.26 8.37 -7.59
CA ASN A 38 0.92 7.53 -7.75
C ASN A 38 2.09 8.05 -6.91
N ILE A 39 2.78 7.16 -6.21
CA ILE A 39 3.99 7.46 -5.45
C ILE A 39 5.09 6.44 -5.77
N THR A 40 6.36 6.85 -5.69
CA THR A 40 7.48 5.93 -5.87
C THR A 40 7.66 5.02 -4.65
N PHE A 41 8.29 3.86 -4.81
CA PHE A 41 8.58 2.98 -3.66
C PHE A 41 9.45 3.67 -2.61
N ALA A 42 10.45 4.42 -3.06
CA ALA A 42 11.37 5.14 -2.18
C ALA A 42 10.67 6.25 -1.39
N ASP A 43 9.75 6.99 -2.03
CA ASP A 43 9.02 8.04 -1.32
C ASP A 43 7.96 7.46 -0.38
N ALA A 44 7.33 6.34 -0.75
CA ALA A 44 6.47 5.60 0.16
C ALA A 44 7.27 5.10 1.38
N ALA A 45 8.48 4.56 1.20
CA ALA A 45 9.35 4.11 2.28
C ALA A 45 9.65 5.23 3.30
N LYS A 46 10.02 6.42 2.81
CA LYS A 46 10.27 7.61 3.68
C LYS A 46 9.07 8.01 4.53
N ILE A 47 7.85 7.79 4.02
CA ILE A 47 6.62 8.04 4.79
C ILE A 47 6.42 6.90 5.80
N ILE A 48 6.53 5.66 5.34
CA ILE A 48 6.27 4.45 6.13
C ILE A 48 7.20 4.35 7.34
N GLU A 49 8.47 4.70 7.20
CA GLU A 49 9.46 4.72 8.29
C GLU A 49 9.08 5.61 9.47
N LYS A 50 8.22 6.60 9.24
CA LYS A 50 7.76 7.56 10.26
C LYS A 50 6.41 7.19 10.88
N LEU A 51 5.73 6.18 10.34
CA LEU A 51 4.41 5.79 10.80
C LEU A 51 4.48 4.91 12.05
N PRO A 52 3.49 5.03 12.96
CA PRO A 52 3.34 4.10 14.07
C PRO A 52 3.17 2.66 13.58
N THR A 53 3.74 1.70 14.33
CA THR A 53 3.72 0.27 13.96
C THR A 53 2.32 -0.36 13.93
N HIS A 54 1.34 0.24 14.61
CA HIS A 54 -0.04 -0.25 14.63
C HIS A 54 -0.80 0.05 13.32
N ILE A 55 -0.31 0.95 12.48
CA ILE A 55 -0.90 1.28 11.18
C ILE A 55 -0.48 0.23 10.16
N ARG A 56 -1.44 -0.39 9.47
CA ARG A 56 -1.15 -1.28 8.34
C ARG A 56 -0.82 -0.48 7.08
N LYS A 57 0.26 -0.83 6.39
CA LYS A 57 0.73 -0.22 5.15
C LYS A 57 0.35 -1.10 3.97
N ILE A 58 -0.50 -0.58 3.08
CA ILE A 58 -1.09 -1.36 1.98
C ILE A 58 -0.68 -0.77 0.64
N GLY A 59 0.00 -1.55 -0.19
CA GLY A 59 0.29 -1.17 -1.58
C GLY A 59 -0.90 -1.45 -2.50
N VAL A 60 -1.30 -0.49 -3.33
CA VAL A 60 -2.40 -0.65 -4.29
C VAL A 60 -1.82 -0.77 -5.69
N PHE A 61 -2.17 -1.85 -6.38
CA PHE A 61 -1.67 -2.17 -7.71
C PHE A 61 -2.81 -2.42 -8.69
N VAL A 62 -2.57 -2.12 -9.97
CA VAL A 62 -3.47 -2.45 -11.07
C VAL A 62 -2.73 -3.39 -12.02
N ASN A 63 -3.13 -4.67 -12.03
CA ASN A 63 -2.53 -5.74 -12.83
C ASN A 63 -0.98 -5.76 -12.78
N PRO A 64 -0.36 -5.78 -11.58
CA PRO A 64 1.09 -5.72 -11.47
C PRO A 64 1.75 -7.01 -11.99
N LYS A 65 2.96 -6.88 -12.52
CA LYS A 65 3.88 -8.03 -12.63
C LYS A 65 4.34 -8.44 -11.23
N TYR A 66 4.54 -9.73 -10.98
CA TYR A 66 5.00 -10.25 -9.69
C TYR A 66 6.27 -9.54 -9.19
N ALA A 67 7.30 -9.45 -10.05
CA ALA A 67 8.58 -8.84 -9.69
C ALA A 67 8.42 -7.38 -9.21
N PHE A 68 7.53 -6.61 -9.86
CA PHE A 68 7.25 -5.23 -9.50
C PHE A 68 6.57 -5.14 -8.11
N ALA A 69 5.57 -5.99 -7.85
CA ALA A 69 4.92 -6.03 -6.55
C ALA A 69 5.89 -6.50 -5.44
N ALA A 70 6.74 -7.51 -5.71
CA ALA A 70 7.72 -8.02 -4.76
C ALA A 70 8.80 -6.99 -4.42
N GLU A 71 9.21 -6.20 -5.41
CA GLU A 71 10.11 -5.07 -5.19
C GLU A 71 9.44 -3.98 -4.35
N ALA A 72 8.19 -3.61 -4.66
CA ALA A 72 7.43 -2.64 -3.89
C ALA A 72 7.28 -3.03 -2.42
N VAL A 73 6.94 -4.30 -2.15
CA VAL A 73 6.77 -4.80 -0.77
C VAL A 73 8.06 -4.66 0.03
N ARG A 74 9.20 -5.07 -0.56
CA ARG A 74 10.51 -4.99 0.09
C ARG A 74 11.00 -3.56 0.28
N ILE A 75 10.92 -2.73 -0.76
CA ILE A 75 11.47 -1.36 -0.72
C ILE A 75 10.60 -0.44 0.13
N ALA A 76 9.27 -0.51 -0.02
CA ALA A 76 8.37 0.37 0.72
C ALA A 76 8.05 -0.14 2.14
N GLY A 77 8.28 -1.42 2.45
CA GLY A 77 7.95 -2.00 3.77
C GLY A 77 6.45 -2.18 3.97
N LEU A 78 5.78 -2.81 2.99
CA LEU A 78 4.33 -3.02 3.00
C LEU A 78 3.94 -4.24 3.84
N ASP A 79 2.80 -4.18 4.54
CA ASP A 79 2.25 -5.32 5.32
C ASP A 79 1.25 -6.15 4.51
N ALA A 80 0.70 -5.57 3.46
CA ALA A 80 -0.25 -6.21 2.56
C ALA A 80 -0.32 -5.47 1.23
N ILE A 81 -0.95 -6.12 0.27
CA ILE A 81 -1.22 -5.54 -1.04
C ILE A 81 -2.73 -5.57 -1.34
N GLN A 82 -3.18 -4.63 -2.16
CA GLN A 82 -4.52 -4.54 -2.70
C GLN A 82 -4.43 -4.62 -4.22
N LEU A 83 -5.00 -5.67 -4.79
CA LEU A 83 -5.12 -5.86 -6.22
C LEU A 83 -6.42 -5.18 -6.71
N HIS A 84 -6.28 -4.12 -7.51
CA HIS A 84 -7.41 -3.41 -8.10
C HIS A 84 -7.55 -3.77 -9.58
N GLY A 85 -8.74 -4.20 -10.01
CA GLY A 85 -8.98 -4.74 -11.36
C GLY A 85 -9.62 -6.13 -11.36
N ILE A 86 -9.62 -6.79 -12.52
CA ILE A 86 -10.15 -8.14 -12.71
C ILE A 86 -8.99 -9.12 -12.71
N TYR A 87 -9.01 -10.08 -11.78
CA TYR A 87 -7.98 -11.10 -11.64
C TYR A 87 -8.64 -12.48 -11.73
N GLY A 88 -8.10 -13.36 -12.57
CA GLY A 88 -8.42 -14.79 -12.50
C GLY A 88 -7.58 -15.49 -11.43
N ASP A 89 -8.06 -16.63 -10.94
CA ASP A 89 -7.47 -17.37 -9.82
C ASP A 89 -5.96 -17.64 -9.98
N ALA A 90 -5.52 -18.02 -11.19
CA ALA A 90 -4.11 -18.30 -11.47
C ALA A 90 -3.19 -17.08 -11.31
N ASN A 91 -3.69 -15.86 -11.52
CA ASN A 91 -2.93 -14.62 -11.32
C ASN A 91 -2.93 -14.19 -9.85
N PHE A 92 -4.03 -14.46 -9.13
CA PHE A 92 -4.12 -14.19 -7.69
C PHE A 92 -3.16 -15.08 -6.89
N LEU A 93 -3.12 -16.39 -7.19
CA LEU A 93 -2.27 -17.35 -6.49
C LEU A 93 -0.78 -17.04 -6.61
N LYS A 94 -0.32 -16.58 -7.78
CA LYS A 94 1.09 -16.20 -7.99
C LYS A 94 1.55 -15.04 -7.11
N ILE A 95 0.62 -14.22 -6.63
CA ILE A 95 0.90 -13.02 -5.85
C ILE A 95 0.79 -13.31 -4.33
N ASN A 96 0.25 -14.46 -3.95
CA ASN A 96 0.09 -14.83 -2.54
C ASN A 96 1.43 -15.07 -1.81
N ASP A 97 2.49 -15.36 -2.56
CA ASP A 97 3.83 -15.67 -2.02
C ASP A 97 4.79 -14.47 -2.08
N LEU A 98 4.26 -13.24 -2.14
CA LEU A 98 5.07 -12.03 -2.05
C LEU A 98 5.88 -12.00 -0.73
N PRO A 99 7.11 -11.45 -0.76
CA PRO A 99 8.04 -11.47 0.37
C PRO A 99 7.57 -10.65 1.57
#